data_AF-A0A1X2EDH6-F1
#
_entry.id   AF-A0A1X2EDH6-F1
#
_cell.length_a   1.000
_cell.length_b   1.000
_cell.length_c   1.000
_cell.angle_alpha   90.00
_cell.angle_beta   90.00
_cell.angle_gamma   90.00
#
_symmetry.space_group_name_H-M   'P 1'
#
loop_
_entity.id
_entity.type
_entity.pdbx_description
1 polymer ?
#
loop_
_entity_poly.entity_id
_entity_poly.type
_entity_poly.pdbx_seq_one_letter_code
_entity_poly.pdbx_strand_id
1 'polypeptide(L)'
;MKVLFTWKVTGWLMVGWSPQFPAVEVGPLRYLGEVLVAYRDEPGELHVLEAHCKHLGARIGHRGTIVDDCVKCPFHGWRWGPDGTNRYIPYQPDRPNRRLRLRVFPVLEQYGCVFVWHHPHGNRPHWEMPDIFTSFPQFEIDPAAHYRPYRMALRIHSHVFGRGGAISAFADASNHRLIFACTPVDDRSSNMFYAIWWPRNAGDASDVPPEDVRERVEKQHLVTVWDDLNIWRYQNYVEHPALSKVDAKPCKALRNWATQCYDVSPRDDIIATA
;
A
#
# COMPACT_ATOMS: atom_id res chain seq x y z
N MET A 1 2.24 -23.12 16.58
CA MET A 1 1.99 -21.79 17.18
C MET A 1 0.97 -21.04 16.34
N LYS A 2 -0.23 -20.75 16.86
CA LYS A 2 -1.19 -19.84 16.19
C LYS A 2 -0.59 -18.44 16.23
N VAL A 3 -0.31 -17.85 15.06
CA VAL A 3 0.09 -16.44 14.97
C VAL A 3 -1.10 -15.60 15.45
N LEU A 4 -0.96 -14.97 16.62
CA LEU A 4 -2.05 -14.22 17.31
C LEU A 4 -2.37 -12.86 16.66
N PHE A 5 -1.73 -12.52 15.54
CA PHE A 5 -2.06 -11.34 14.77
C PHE A 5 -2.15 -11.70 13.29
N THR A 6 -3.25 -11.31 12.67
CA THR A 6 -3.36 -11.26 11.22
C THR A 6 -2.60 -10.02 10.73
N TRP A 7 -1.85 -10.15 9.64
CA TRP A 7 -1.25 -9.01 8.95
C TRP A 7 -2.31 -8.06 8.36
N LYS A 8 -3.59 -8.49 8.35
CA LYS A 8 -4.73 -7.64 8.00
C LYS A 8 -5.10 -6.74 9.19
N VAL A 9 -4.79 -5.46 9.07
CA VAL A 9 -5.01 -4.44 10.10
C VAL A 9 -6.45 -3.92 10.10
N THR A 10 -6.98 -3.51 11.26
CA THR A 10 -8.25 -2.78 11.33
C THR A 10 -8.00 -1.27 11.27
N GLY A 11 -8.68 -0.56 10.38
CA GLY A 11 -8.65 0.90 10.34
C GLY A 11 -8.92 1.51 8.97
N TRP A 12 -8.83 2.84 8.92
CA TRP A 12 -8.85 3.63 7.69
C TRP A 12 -7.49 3.56 6.99
N LEU A 13 -7.51 3.15 5.73
CA LEU A 13 -6.31 2.95 4.92
C LEU A 13 -6.47 3.72 3.63
N MET A 14 -5.47 4.55 3.30
CA MET A 14 -5.46 5.23 2.00
C MET A 14 -5.19 4.21 0.89
N VAL A 15 -6.07 4.17 -0.11
CA VAL A 15 -6.01 3.22 -1.24
C VAL A 15 -5.78 3.92 -2.59
N GLY A 16 -5.61 5.24 -2.57
CA GLY A 16 -5.26 6.01 -3.76
C GLY A 16 -5.80 7.44 -3.70
N TRP A 17 -5.82 8.08 -4.84
CA TRP A 17 -6.37 9.41 -5.08
C TRP A 17 -7.63 9.34 -5.92
N SER A 18 -8.55 10.27 -5.68
CA SER A 18 -9.87 10.32 -6.33
C SER A 18 -9.79 10.24 -7.88
N PRO A 19 -8.86 10.93 -8.56
CA PRO A 19 -8.75 10.86 -10.03
C PRO A 19 -8.32 9.50 -10.59
N GLN A 20 -7.81 8.58 -9.76
CA GLN A 20 -7.47 7.22 -10.20
C GLN A 20 -8.69 6.32 -10.36
N PHE A 21 -9.86 6.78 -9.90
CA PHE A 21 -11.13 6.08 -9.98
C PHE A 21 -12.08 6.92 -10.85
N PRO A 22 -11.87 6.96 -12.18
CA PRO A 22 -12.70 7.78 -13.04
C PRO A 22 -14.14 7.24 -13.10
N ALA A 23 -15.08 8.12 -13.45
CA ALA A 23 -16.44 7.70 -13.77
C ALA A 23 -16.42 6.70 -14.94
N VAL A 24 -17.42 5.83 -15.03
CA VAL A 24 -17.64 4.82 -16.07
C VAL A 24 -16.62 3.67 -16.17
N GLU A 25 -15.57 3.64 -15.37
CA GLU A 25 -14.62 2.53 -15.32
C GLU A 25 -14.78 1.66 -14.08
N VAL A 26 -14.51 0.37 -14.27
CA VAL A 26 -14.41 -0.60 -13.18
C VAL A 26 -12.94 -0.97 -13.03
N GLY A 27 -12.34 -0.64 -11.89
CA GLY A 27 -10.93 -0.86 -11.62
C GLY A 27 -10.67 -2.01 -10.64
N PRO A 28 -9.76 -2.95 -10.94
CA PRO A 28 -9.31 -3.92 -9.96
C PRO A 28 -8.36 -3.26 -8.96
N LEU A 29 -8.55 -3.53 -7.67
CA LEU A 29 -7.64 -3.14 -6.61
C LEU A 29 -7.14 -4.38 -5.88
N ARG A 30 -5.93 -4.30 -5.30
CA ARG A 30 -5.40 -5.36 -4.44
C ARG A 30 -4.80 -4.76 -3.18
N TYR A 31 -5.51 -4.92 -2.07
CA TYR A 31 -5.07 -4.47 -0.75
C TYR A 31 -5.37 -5.56 0.26
N LEU A 32 -4.51 -5.70 1.28
CA LEU A 32 -4.74 -6.60 2.42
C LEU A 32 -4.99 -8.06 2.00
N GLY A 33 -4.46 -8.46 0.84
CA GLY A 33 -4.62 -9.80 0.26
C GLY A 33 -5.95 -10.04 -0.41
N GLU A 34 -6.83 -9.04 -0.39
CA GLU A 34 -8.12 -9.05 -1.05
C GLU A 34 -8.00 -8.51 -2.47
N VAL A 35 -8.79 -9.07 -3.38
CA VAL A 35 -9.03 -8.47 -4.70
C VAL A 35 -10.34 -7.71 -4.61
N LEU A 36 -10.29 -6.41 -4.84
CA LEU A 36 -11.42 -5.50 -4.72
C LEU A 36 -11.79 -4.92 -6.08
N VAL A 37 -13.00 -4.39 -6.16
CA VAL A 37 -13.51 -3.65 -7.32
C VAL A 37 -13.95 -2.27 -6.86
N ALA A 38 -13.50 -1.25 -7.56
CA ALA A 38 -13.90 0.14 -7.36
C ALA A 38 -14.67 0.64 -8.58
N TYR A 39 -15.76 1.36 -8.34
CA TYR A 39 -16.55 2.01 -9.40
C TYR A 39 -17.29 3.23 -8.85
N ARG A 40 -17.65 4.17 -9.72
CA ARG A 40 -18.54 5.29 -9.36
C ARG A 40 -19.96 5.03 -9.85
N ASP A 41 -20.94 5.36 -9.03
CA ASP A 41 -22.35 5.41 -9.45
C ASP A 41 -22.65 6.67 -10.27
N GLU A 42 -23.89 6.84 -10.72
CA GLU A 42 -24.33 8.00 -11.50
C GLU A 42 -24.14 9.35 -10.74
N PRO A 43 -24.48 9.46 -9.44
CA PRO A 43 -24.12 10.62 -8.63
C PRO A 43 -22.60 10.90 -8.52
N GLY A 44 -21.77 9.91 -8.81
CA GLY A 44 -20.32 10.00 -8.75
C GLY A 44 -19.73 9.54 -7.41
N GLU A 45 -20.51 8.92 -6.53
CA GLU A 45 -20.04 8.34 -5.28
C GLU A 45 -19.18 7.10 -5.57
N LEU A 46 -18.02 6.99 -4.93
CA LEU A 46 -17.10 5.87 -5.11
C LEU A 46 -17.47 4.70 -4.19
N HIS A 47 -17.70 3.55 -4.82
CA HIS A 47 -18.02 2.29 -4.15
C HIS A 47 -16.85 1.30 -4.27
N VAL A 48 -16.49 0.66 -3.16
CA VAL A 48 -15.47 -0.39 -3.15
C VAL A 48 -16.07 -1.69 -2.59
N LEU A 49 -16.03 -2.75 -3.38
CA LEU A 49 -16.58 -4.07 -3.05
C LEU A 49 -15.51 -5.16 -3.15
N GLU A 50 -15.75 -6.34 -2.59
CA GLU A 50 -14.98 -7.52 -3.00
C GLU A 50 -15.18 -7.82 -4.50
N ALA A 51 -14.13 -8.21 -5.21
CA ALA A 51 -14.19 -8.35 -6.67
C ALA A 51 -14.76 -9.68 -7.16
N HIS A 52 -14.90 -10.70 -6.30
CA HIS A 52 -15.30 -12.03 -6.72
C HIS A 52 -16.82 -12.19 -6.65
N CYS A 53 -17.45 -12.37 -7.81
CA CYS A 53 -18.89 -12.58 -7.93
C CYS A 53 -19.33 -13.83 -7.16
N LYS A 54 -20.29 -13.70 -6.24
CA LYS A 54 -20.82 -14.83 -5.46
C LYS A 54 -21.62 -15.85 -6.29
N HIS A 55 -21.82 -15.61 -7.58
CA HIS A 55 -22.39 -16.62 -8.48
C HIS A 55 -21.38 -17.75 -8.73
N LEU A 56 -20.33 -17.50 -9.52
CA LEU A 56 -19.32 -18.51 -9.91
C LEU A 56 -17.88 -17.99 -9.80
N GLY A 57 -17.64 -16.98 -8.97
CA GLY A 57 -16.28 -16.53 -8.62
C GLY A 57 -15.58 -15.63 -9.64
N ALA A 58 -16.24 -15.25 -10.73
CA ALA A 58 -15.67 -14.34 -11.73
C ALA A 58 -15.20 -13.02 -11.09
N ARG A 59 -14.02 -12.53 -11.49
CA ARG A 59 -13.49 -11.22 -11.07
C ARG A 59 -14.24 -10.11 -11.78
N ILE A 60 -15.16 -9.47 -11.08
CA ILE A 60 -16.02 -8.41 -11.60
C ILE A 60 -15.20 -7.19 -12.04
N GLY A 61 -14.11 -6.89 -11.32
CA GLY A 61 -13.17 -5.82 -11.68
C GLY A 61 -12.41 -6.03 -13.00
N HIS A 62 -12.46 -7.23 -13.59
CA HIS A 62 -11.83 -7.52 -14.87
C HIS A 62 -12.89 -7.62 -15.96
N ARG A 63 -13.00 -6.59 -16.81
CA ARG A 63 -14.02 -6.46 -17.89
C ARG A 63 -15.47 -6.28 -17.41
N GLY A 64 -15.70 -6.03 -16.12
CA GLY A 64 -17.01 -5.57 -15.65
C GLY A 64 -17.35 -4.19 -16.21
N THR A 65 -18.64 -3.86 -16.18
CA THR A 65 -19.15 -2.56 -16.60
C THR A 65 -20.09 -2.00 -15.53
N ILE A 66 -20.37 -0.70 -15.55
CA ILE A 66 -21.35 -0.07 -14.67
C ILE A 66 -22.69 0.00 -15.41
N VAL A 67 -23.77 -0.44 -14.77
CA VAL A 67 -25.15 -0.37 -15.31
C VAL A 67 -26.10 -0.17 -14.14
N ASP A 68 -26.93 0.88 -14.18
CA ASP A 68 -27.93 1.22 -13.16
C ASP A 68 -27.34 1.24 -11.74
N ASP A 69 -26.28 2.04 -11.54
CA ASP A 69 -25.49 2.17 -10.29
C ASP A 69 -24.89 0.87 -9.75
N CYS A 70 -24.91 -0.19 -10.55
CA CYS A 70 -24.40 -1.49 -10.18
C CYS A 70 -23.18 -1.85 -11.01
N VAL A 71 -22.24 -2.56 -10.39
CA VAL A 71 -21.20 -3.25 -11.13
C VAL A 71 -21.77 -4.55 -11.73
N LYS A 72 -21.76 -4.63 -13.05
CA LYS A 72 -22.20 -5.78 -13.84
C LYS A 72 -21.07 -6.78 -14.01
N CYS A 73 -21.30 -8.01 -13.57
CA CYS A 73 -20.38 -9.12 -13.77
C CYS A 73 -20.25 -9.46 -15.26
N PRO A 74 -19.01 -9.59 -15.78
CA PRO A 74 -18.78 -9.88 -17.20
C PRO A 74 -19.20 -11.29 -17.63
N PHE A 75 -19.37 -12.22 -16.67
CA PHE A 75 -19.63 -13.62 -17.02
C PHE A 75 -21.10 -13.87 -17.34
N HIS A 76 -21.99 -13.64 -16.38
CA HIS A 76 -23.43 -13.92 -16.52
C HIS A 76 -24.30 -12.68 -16.34
N GLY A 77 -23.73 -11.48 -16.37
CA GLY A 77 -24.46 -10.21 -16.32
C GLY A 77 -25.17 -9.89 -14.99
N TRP A 78 -24.93 -10.66 -13.93
CA TRP A 78 -25.42 -10.35 -12.59
C TRP A 78 -24.91 -8.97 -12.15
N ARG A 79 -25.78 -8.16 -11.55
CA ARG A 79 -25.43 -6.81 -11.11
C ARG A 79 -25.42 -6.70 -9.60
N TRP A 80 -24.39 -6.02 -9.09
CA TRP A 80 -24.15 -5.83 -7.66
C TRP A 80 -24.17 -4.34 -7.35
N GLY A 81 -25.07 -3.93 -6.45
CA GLY A 81 -25.24 -2.52 -6.11
C GLY A 81 -24.22 -2.01 -5.09
N PRO A 82 -24.29 -0.70 -4.75
CA PRO A 82 -23.39 -0.04 -3.79
C PRO A 82 -23.35 -0.70 -2.41
N ASP A 83 -24.49 -1.22 -1.95
CA ASP A 83 -24.63 -1.91 -0.67
C ASP A 83 -24.28 -3.42 -0.76
N GLY A 84 -23.63 -3.81 -1.86
CA GLY A 84 -23.19 -5.16 -2.17
C GLY A 84 -24.31 -6.11 -2.58
N THR A 85 -25.59 -5.70 -2.56
CA THR A 85 -26.71 -6.60 -2.89
C THR A 85 -26.71 -7.01 -4.36
N ASN A 86 -27.10 -8.26 -4.63
CA ASN A 86 -27.48 -8.62 -5.99
C ASN A 86 -28.80 -7.92 -6.35
N ARG A 87 -28.72 -6.99 -7.30
CA ARG A 87 -29.83 -6.11 -7.71
C ARG A 87 -30.53 -6.62 -8.97
N TYR A 88 -29.83 -7.42 -9.78
CA TYR A 88 -30.33 -7.89 -11.06
C TYR A 88 -29.70 -9.23 -11.45
N ILE A 89 -30.52 -10.12 -12.01
CA ILE A 89 -30.13 -11.39 -12.61
C ILE A 89 -30.75 -11.41 -14.02
N PRO A 90 -29.97 -11.46 -15.12
CA PRO A 90 -30.51 -11.27 -16.47
C PRO A 90 -31.63 -12.24 -16.86
N TYR A 91 -31.54 -13.48 -16.42
CA TYR A 91 -32.54 -14.52 -16.72
C TYR A 91 -33.69 -14.61 -15.72
N GLN A 92 -33.69 -13.76 -14.67
CA GLN A 92 -34.79 -13.61 -13.70
C GLN A 92 -34.86 -12.14 -13.22
N PRO A 93 -35.17 -11.19 -14.12
CA PRO A 93 -35.06 -9.76 -13.83
C PRO A 93 -35.94 -9.30 -12.66
N ASP A 94 -37.10 -9.93 -12.48
CA ASP A 94 -38.05 -9.59 -11.41
C ASP A 94 -37.75 -10.29 -10.07
N ARG A 95 -36.74 -11.17 -10.03
CA ARG A 95 -36.41 -11.98 -8.84
C ARG A 95 -34.91 -11.94 -8.50
N PRO A 96 -34.33 -10.75 -8.23
CA PRO A 96 -32.95 -10.67 -7.77
C PRO A 96 -32.78 -11.27 -6.37
N ASN A 97 -31.59 -11.79 -6.07
CA ASN A 97 -31.30 -12.37 -4.76
C ASN A 97 -30.75 -11.32 -3.79
N ARG A 98 -31.62 -10.48 -3.23
CA ARG A 98 -31.21 -9.40 -2.30
C ARG A 98 -30.61 -9.87 -0.97
N ARG A 99 -30.72 -11.17 -0.64
CA ARG A 99 -30.05 -11.78 0.52
C ARG A 99 -28.58 -12.06 0.25
N LEU A 100 -28.21 -12.27 -1.02
CA LEU A 100 -26.83 -12.46 -1.43
C LEU A 100 -26.14 -11.10 -1.56
N ARG A 101 -25.03 -10.94 -0.84
CA ARG A 101 -24.27 -9.68 -0.80
C ARG A 101 -22.79 -9.93 -1.04
N LEU A 102 -22.19 -9.04 -1.84
CA LEU A 102 -20.75 -8.79 -1.80
C LEU A 102 -20.41 -8.05 -0.51
N ARG A 103 -19.23 -8.31 0.02
CA ARG A 103 -18.62 -7.47 1.05
C ARG A 103 -18.43 -6.06 0.50
N VAL A 104 -18.93 -5.08 1.23
CA VAL A 104 -18.74 -3.65 1.00
C VAL A 104 -17.61 -3.15 1.88
N PHE A 105 -16.77 -2.30 1.33
CA PHE A 105 -15.71 -1.60 2.05
C PHE A 105 -16.15 -0.13 2.17
N PRO A 106 -16.40 0.37 3.39
CA PRO A 106 -16.74 1.78 3.58
C PRO A 106 -15.65 2.68 2.99
N VAL A 107 -16.05 3.65 2.17
CA VAL A 107 -15.16 4.58 1.49
C VAL A 107 -15.34 5.97 2.10
N LEU A 108 -14.25 6.70 2.24
CA LEU A 108 -14.26 8.13 2.48
C LEU A 108 -13.35 8.80 1.46
N GLU A 109 -13.91 9.72 0.68
CA GLU A 109 -13.14 10.63 -0.16
C GLU A 109 -12.97 11.97 0.55
N GLN A 110 -11.72 12.33 0.84
CA GLN A 110 -11.40 13.54 1.58
C GLN A 110 -10.24 14.26 0.87
N TYR A 111 -10.51 15.48 0.39
CA TYR A 111 -9.53 16.37 -0.25
C TYR A 111 -8.71 15.74 -1.40
N GLY A 112 -9.35 14.86 -2.18
CA GLY A 112 -8.72 14.17 -3.30
C GLY A 112 -7.99 12.87 -2.93
N CYS A 113 -7.98 12.48 -1.66
CA CYS A 113 -7.51 11.20 -1.17
C CYS A 113 -8.69 10.24 -0.97
N VAL A 114 -8.48 8.95 -1.26
CA VAL A 114 -9.47 7.88 -1.06
C VAL A 114 -9.01 6.99 0.09
N PHE A 115 -9.86 6.88 1.11
CA PHE A 115 -9.67 6.00 2.25
C PHE A 115 -10.71 4.90 2.24
N VAL A 116 -10.28 3.69 2.61
CA VAL A 116 -11.15 2.53 2.80
C VAL A 116 -11.03 2.05 4.24
N TRP A 117 -12.16 1.81 4.88
CA TRP A 117 -12.20 1.10 6.15
C TRP A 117 -12.01 -0.39 5.93
N HIS A 118 -11.01 -0.96 6.60
CA HIS A 118 -10.85 -2.40 6.69
C HIS A 118 -11.06 -2.89 8.12
N HIS A 119 -11.80 -4.00 8.25
CA HIS A 119 -11.87 -4.84 9.44
C HIS A 119 -11.82 -6.31 8.99
N PRO A 120 -11.04 -7.21 9.62
CA PRO A 120 -10.92 -8.61 9.21
C PRO A 120 -12.27 -9.36 9.06
N HIS A 121 -13.25 -9.00 9.90
CA HIS A 121 -14.60 -9.57 9.90
C HIS A 121 -15.65 -8.72 9.16
N GLY A 122 -15.25 -7.62 8.52
CA GLY A 122 -16.18 -6.75 7.78
C GLY A 122 -17.08 -5.85 8.65
N ASN A 123 -16.73 -5.67 9.93
CA ASN A 123 -17.43 -4.71 10.80
C ASN A 123 -17.27 -3.27 10.26
N ARG A 124 -18.27 -2.43 10.56
CA ARG A 124 -18.28 -1.00 10.21
C ARG A 124 -17.18 -0.22 10.94
N PRO A 125 -16.88 1.03 10.52
CA PRO A 125 -15.96 1.90 11.24
C PRO A 125 -16.35 2.03 12.71
N HIS A 126 -15.39 1.82 13.61
CA HIS A 126 -15.57 2.07 15.04
C HIS A 126 -15.03 3.44 15.46
N TRP A 127 -14.30 4.11 14.56
CA TRP A 127 -13.81 5.48 14.73
C TRP A 127 -13.89 6.22 13.39
N GLU A 128 -14.02 7.53 13.47
CA GLU A 128 -14.04 8.41 12.32
C GLU A 128 -12.62 8.63 11.79
N MET A 129 -12.53 8.91 10.49
CA MET A 129 -11.28 9.33 9.88
C MET A 129 -11.02 10.79 10.31
N PRO A 130 -9.83 11.12 10.83
CA PRO A 130 -9.49 12.50 11.11
C PRO A 130 -9.48 13.35 9.82
N ASP A 131 -9.97 14.57 9.94
CA ASP A 131 -9.92 15.56 8.87
C ASP A 131 -8.59 16.30 8.90
N ILE A 132 -7.82 16.25 7.81
CA ILE A 132 -6.44 16.74 7.78
C ILE A 132 -6.32 18.25 8.04
N PHE A 133 -7.29 19.06 7.64
CA PHE A 133 -7.22 20.51 7.79
C PHE A 133 -7.73 20.95 9.16
N THR A 134 -8.75 20.29 9.71
CA THR A 134 -9.30 20.65 11.02
C THR A 134 -8.58 19.96 12.20
N SER A 135 -7.87 18.85 11.96
CA SER A 135 -7.10 18.16 13.02
C SER A 135 -5.89 18.97 13.49
N PHE A 136 -5.41 19.94 12.69
CA PHE A 136 -4.26 20.77 13.01
C PHE A 136 -4.60 22.26 12.81
N PRO A 137 -5.45 22.84 13.68
CA PRO A 137 -6.01 24.18 13.51
C PRO A 137 -4.95 25.31 13.60
N GLN A 138 -3.70 24.99 13.95
CA GLN A 138 -2.57 25.92 13.93
C GLN A 138 -2.04 26.22 12.52
N PHE A 139 -2.48 25.50 11.48
CA PHE A 139 -2.11 25.75 10.08
C PHE A 139 -3.30 26.30 9.28
N GLU A 140 -3.05 26.72 8.04
CA GLU A 140 -4.12 27.13 7.11
C GLU A 140 -5.12 25.99 6.93
N ILE A 141 -6.39 26.26 7.21
CA ILE A 141 -7.46 25.26 7.25
C ILE A 141 -8.28 25.22 5.95
N ASP A 142 -8.16 26.23 5.07
CA ASP A 142 -8.82 26.22 3.79
C ASP A 142 -8.15 25.20 2.83
N PRO A 143 -8.84 24.12 2.43
CA PRO A 143 -8.31 23.18 1.46
C PRO A 143 -8.01 23.81 0.10
N ALA A 144 -8.67 24.92 -0.25
CA ALA A 144 -8.45 25.65 -1.50
C ALA A 144 -7.17 26.49 -1.49
N ALA A 145 -6.61 26.79 -0.32
CA ALA A 145 -5.30 27.42 -0.20
C ALA A 145 -4.13 26.48 -0.54
N HIS A 146 -4.42 25.20 -0.81
CA HIS A 146 -3.42 24.16 -1.04
C HIS A 146 -3.57 23.54 -2.44
N TYR A 147 -2.44 23.24 -3.08
CA TYR A 147 -2.46 22.40 -4.27
C TYR A 147 -2.99 21.01 -3.95
N ARG A 148 -3.67 20.40 -4.92
CA ARG A 148 -4.23 19.06 -4.75
C ARG A 148 -3.11 18.02 -4.55
N PRO A 149 -3.21 17.14 -3.55
CA PRO A 149 -2.10 16.25 -3.15
C PRO A 149 -1.68 15.29 -4.27
N TYR A 150 -2.62 14.86 -5.12
CA TYR A 150 -2.33 13.96 -6.24
C TYR A 150 -1.48 14.58 -7.35
N ARG A 151 -1.27 15.90 -7.36
CA ARG A 151 -0.35 16.57 -8.30
C ARG A 151 1.11 16.52 -7.85
N MET A 152 1.33 16.25 -6.57
CA MET A 152 2.67 16.16 -5.94
C MET A 152 2.88 14.80 -5.26
N ALA A 153 2.05 13.83 -5.60
CA ALA A 153 2.07 12.51 -5.01
C ALA A 153 3.36 11.77 -5.36
N LEU A 154 3.83 10.97 -4.40
CA LEU A 154 4.90 10.01 -4.58
C LEU A 154 4.35 8.62 -4.30
N ARG A 155 4.31 7.76 -5.31
CA ARG A 155 4.02 6.33 -5.11
C ARG A 155 5.32 5.56 -5.00
N ILE A 156 5.44 4.76 -3.95
CA ILE A 156 6.59 3.90 -3.72
C ILE A 156 6.13 2.45 -3.79
N HIS A 157 6.56 1.74 -4.82
CA HIS A 157 6.46 0.29 -4.90
C HIS A 157 7.75 -0.29 -4.39
N SER A 158 7.72 -1.24 -3.45
CA SER A 158 8.93 -1.82 -2.90
C SER A 158 8.79 -3.33 -2.72
N HIS A 159 9.80 -4.06 -3.18
CA HIS A 159 9.94 -5.49 -2.95
C HIS A 159 11.22 -5.74 -2.17
N VAL A 160 11.07 -6.31 -0.97
CA VAL A 160 12.18 -6.79 -0.15
C VAL A 160 12.44 -8.24 -0.52
N PHE A 161 13.67 -8.58 -0.86
CA PHE A 161 14.06 -9.94 -1.30
C PHE A 161 14.84 -10.68 -0.22
N GLY A 162 14.35 -10.62 1.03
CA GLY A 162 15.02 -11.14 2.22
C GLY A 162 15.93 -10.09 2.87
N ARG A 163 17.02 -10.52 3.52
CA ARG A 163 17.99 -9.61 4.15
C ARG A 163 18.95 -8.89 3.18
N GLY A 164 19.03 -9.35 1.94
CA GLY A 164 19.98 -8.83 0.95
C GLY A 164 19.65 -7.42 0.46
N GLY A 165 18.40 -6.98 0.55
CA GLY A 165 18.01 -5.62 0.14
C GLY A 165 16.56 -5.48 -0.31
N ALA A 166 16.30 -4.33 -0.96
CA ALA A 166 15.02 -3.99 -1.56
C ALA A 166 15.20 -3.37 -2.95
N ILE A 167 14.21 -3.61 -3.82
CA ILE A 167 14.04 -2.93 -5.10
C ILE A 167 12.83 -2.04 -4.99
N SER A 168 12.99 -0.76 -5.31
CA SER A 168 11.95 0.24 -5.19
C SER A 168 11.74 1.00 -6.49
N ALA A 169 10.48 1.27 -6.81
CA ALA A 169 10.07 2.14 -7.89
C ALA A 169 9.29 3.32 -7.33
N PHE A 170 9.80 4.52 -7.61
CA PHE A 170 9.18 5.78 -7.25
C PHE A 170 8.46 6.29 -8.49
N ALA A 171 7.14 6.40 -8.42
CA ALA A 171 6.30 6.86 -9.52
C ALA A 171 5.75 8.25 -9.23
N ASP A 172 5.34 8.93 -10.31
CA ASP A 172 4.76 10.27 -10.36
C ASP A 172 5.80 11.38 -10.19
N ALA A 173 5.92 11.98 -9.00
CA ALA A 173 6.72 13.20 -8.83
C ALA A 173 8.21 13.04 -9.15
N SER A 174 8.80 11.84 -8.98
CA SER A 174 10.25 11.62 -9.15
C SER A 174 10.62 10.55 -10.19
N ASN A 175 9.71 9.65 -10.56
CA ASN A 175 9.85 8.66 -11.65
C ASN A 175 11.20 7.92 -11.75
N HIS A 176 11.83 7.57 -10.63
CA HIS A 176 13.12 6.87 -10.60
C HIS A 176 12.98 5.43 -10.06
N ARG A 177 14.05 4.64 -10.19
CA ARG A 177 14.18 3.31 -9.60
C ARG A 177 15.38 3.27 -8.68
N LEU A 178 15.29 2.49 -7.61
CA LEU A 178 16.34 2.31 -6.62
C LEU A 178 16.53 0.83 -6.32
N ILE A 179 17.79 0.39 -6.25
CA ILE A 179 18.16 -0.81 -5.52
C ILE A 179 18.99 -0.38 -4.32
N PHE A 180 18.58 -0.83 -3.14
CA PHE A 180 19.36 -0.74 -1.92
C PHE A 180 19.65 -2.14 -1.41
N ALA A 181 20.93 -2.51 -1.38
CA ALA A 181 21.36 -3.85 -1.01
C ALA A 181 22.56 -3.80 -0.06
N CYS A 182 22.63 -4.79 0.83
CA CYS A 182 23.73 -4.97 1.75
C CYS A 182 24.13 -6.45 1.75
N THR A 183 25.38 -6.73 1.40
CA THR A 183 25.92 -8.08 1.28
C THR A 183 27.04 -8.25 2.29
N PRO A 184 26.90 -9.17 3.28
CA PRO A 184 28.00 -9.50 4.18
C PRO A 184 29.23 -9.96 3.41
N VAL A 185 30.39 -9.43 3.77
CA VAL A 185 31.69 -9.91 3.30
C VAL A 185 32.20 -10.97 4.29
N ASP A 186 32.07 -10.68 5.58
CA ASP A 186 32.40 -11.55 6.71
C ASP A 186 31.52 -11.22 7.93
N ASP A 187 31.91 -11.66 9.13
CA ASP A 187 31.21 -11.43 10.39
C ASP A 187 31.34 -9.99 10.92
N ARG A 188 32.19 -9.16 10.32
CA ARG A 188 32.51 -7.79 10.75
C ARG A 188 32.19 -6.73 9.71
N SER A 189 32.04 -7.09 8.44
CA SER A 189 31.94 -6.14 7.33
C SER A 189 30.91 -6.55 6.28
N SER A 190 30.40 -5.55 5.56
CA SER A 190 29.43 -5.73 4.49
C SER A 190 29.64 -4.70 3.39
N ASN A 191 29.44 -5.11 2.15
CA ASN A 191 29.36 -4.19 1.02
C ASN A 191 27.93 -3.69 0.87
N MET A 192 27.79 -2.36 0.81
CA MET A 192 26.51 -1.71 0.59
C MET A 192 26.44 -1.16 -0.84
N PHE A 193 25.32 -1.41 -1.52
CA PHE A 193 25.05 -0.97 -2.87
C PHE A 193 23.81 -0.08 -2.86
N TYR A 194 23.95 1.14 -3.37
CA TYR A 194 22.87 2.10 -3.52
C TYR A 194 22.88 2.59 -4.97
N ALA A 195 21.97 2.05 -5.79
CA ALA A 195 21.95 2.30 -7.23
C ALA A 195 20.63 2.94 -7.65
N ILE A 196 20.70 4.14 -8.23
CA ILE A 196 19.54 4.88 -8.75
C ILE A 196 19.55 4.87 -10.27
N TRP A 197 18.41 4.52 -10.87
CA TRP A 197 18.12 4.82 -12.27
C TRP A 197 17.21 6.02 -12.33
N TRP A 198 17.76 7.15 -12.80
CA TRP A 198 17.03 8.39 -13.00
C TRP A 198 16.54 8.50 -14.46
N PRO A 199 15.32 9.02 -14.72
CA PRO A 199 14.82 9.17 -16.08
C PRO A 199 15.68 10.16 -16.88
N ARG A 200 15.98 9.82 -18.13
CA ARG A 200 16.69 10.71 -19.06
C ARG A 200 15.84 11.92 -19.42
N ASN A 201 16.50 13.06 -19.62
CA ASN A 201 15.87 14.21 -20.25
C ASN A 201 15.60 13.89 -21.74
N ALA A 202 14.54 14.45 -22.31
CA ALA A 202 14.21 14.23 -23.71
C ALA A 202 15.38 14.68 -24.62
N GLY A 203 15.82 13.80 -25.52
CA GLY A 203 16.94 14.07 -26.44
C GLY A 203 18.33 13.80 -25.88
N ASP A 204 18.46 13.40 -24.61
CA ASP A 204 19.75 13.08 -24.00
C ASP A 204 20.24 11.67 -24.39
N ALA A 205 21.40 11.61 -25.06
CA ALA A 205 22.06 10.39 -25.49
C ALA A 205 23.30 10.02 -24.64
N SER A 206 23.70 10.88 -23.69
CA SER A 206 24.90 10.67 -22.86
C SER A 206 24.62 9.68 -21.72
N ASP A 207 25.51 8.73 -21.45
CA ASP A 207 25.37 7.86 -20.27
C ASP A 207 25.70 8.57 -18.94
N VAL A 208 26.27 9.77 -19.00
CA VAL A 208 26.50 10.63 -17.85
C VAL A 208 25.34 11.60 -17.71
N PRO A 209 24.58 11.58 -16.60
CA PRO A 209 23.48 12.52 -16.38
C PRO A 209 23.99 13.97 -16.35
N PRO A 210 23.18 14.95 -16.80
CA PRO A 210 23.49 16.38 -16.66
C PRO A 210 23.83 16.79 -15.22
N GLU A 211 24.62 17.84 -15.07
CA GLU A 211 25.12 18.29 -13.76
C GLU A 211 23.98 18.63 -12.78
N ASP A 212 22.95 19.34 -13.23
CA ASP A 212 21.77 19.70 -12.43
C ASP A 212 21.02 18.45 -11.93
N VAL A 213 20.95 17.39 -12.73
CA VAL A 213 20.36 16.11 -12.33
C VAL A 213 21.21 15.46 -11.25
N ARG A 214 22.54 15.43 -11.41
CA ARG A 214 23.46 14.86 -10.41
C ARG A 214 23.40 15.62 -9.09
N GLU A 215 23.43 16.95 -9.11
CA GLU A 215 23.31 17.78 -7.91
C GLU A 215 21.98 17.56 -7.18
N ARG A 216 20.88 17.47 -7.92
CA ARG A 216 19.56 17.17 -7.33
C ARG A 216 19.55 15.80 -6.67
N VAL A 217 20.06 14.77 -7.34
CA VAL A 217 20.12 13.40 -6.79
C VAL A 217 21.01 13.34 -5.55
N GLU A 218 22.18 13.99 -5.59
CA GLU A 218 23.08 14.08 -4.44
C GLU A 218 22.35 14.69 -3.23
N LYS A 219 21.79 15.88 -3.42
CA LYS A 219 21.14 16.65 -2.34
C LYS A 219 19.90 15.97 -1.77
N GLN A 220 19.10 15.30 -2.61
CA GLN A 220 17.80 14.76 -2.19
C GLN A 220 17.85 13.28 -1.78
N HIS A 221 18.85 12.52 -2.24
CA HIS A 221 18.88 11.06 -2.05
C HIS A 221 20.18 10.53 -1.46
N LEU A 222 21.34 11.08 -1.82
CA LEU A 222 22.63 10.53 -1.36
C LEU A 222 23.06 11.10 -0.01
N VAL A 223 22.80 12.38 0.25
CA VAL A 223 23.10 13.00 1.56
C VAL A 223 22.45 12.24 2.72
N THR A 224 21.18 11.85 2.58
CA THR A 224 20.47 11.10 3.63
C THR A 224 21.07 9.71 3.88
N VAL A 225 21.57 9.05 2.83
CA VAL A 225 22.30 7.77 2.96
C VAL A 225 23.62 7.97 3.69
N TRP A 226 24.33 9.07 3.42
CA TRP A 226 25.56 9.39 4.13
C TRP A 226 25.32 9.68 5.61
N ASP A 227 24.23 10.38 5.95
CA ASP A 227 23.84 10.61 7.34
C ASP A 227 23.55 9.30 8.07
N ASP A 228 22.80 8.38 7.45
CA ASP A 228 22.53 7.04 8.00
C ASP A 228 23.81 6.23 8.19
N LEU A 229 24.71 6.23 7.20
CA LEU A 229 25.99 5.55 7.26
C LEU A 229 26.88 6.09 8.39
N ASN A 230 26.83 7.40 8.62
CA ASN A 230 27.58 8.03 9.70
C ASN A 230 27.11 7.51 11.06
N ILE A 231 25.80 7.35 11.26
CA ILE A 231 25.24 6.75 12.48
C ILE A 231 25.67 5.28 12.59
N TRP A 232 25.47 4.47 11.53
CA TRP A 232 25.74 3.04 11.57
C TRP A 232 27.21 2.70 11.80
N ARG A 233 28.14 3.54 11.33
CA ARG A 233 29.59 3.35 11.52
C ARG A 233 30.01 3.36 12.99
N TYR A 234 29.28 4.07 13.85
CA TYR A 234 29.58 4.17 15.29
C TYR A 234 28.53 3.49 16.17
N GLN A 235 27.57 2.80 15.56
CA GLN A 235 26.51 2.11 16.27
C GLN A 235 26.94 0.68 16.63
N ASN A 236 26.80 0.32 17.91
CA ASN A 236 26.98 -1.07 18.36
C ASN A 236 25.70 -1.89 18.13
N TYR A 237 25.86 -3.16 17.80
CA TYR A 237 24.76 -4.11 17.82
C TYR A 237 24.29 -4.36 19.26
N VAL A 238 22.97 -4.34 19.48
CA VAL A 238 22.36 -4.65 20.78
C VAL A 238 21.37 -5.80 20.60
N GLU A 239 21.72 -6.97 21.15
CA GLU A 239 20.89 -8.19 21.11
C GLU A 239 19.54 -7.97 21.81
N HIS A 240 19.53 -7.25 22.93
CA HIS A 240 18.33 -6.95 23.72
C HIS A 240 18.16 -5.44 23.91
N PRO A 241 17.71 -4.71 22.88
CA PRO A 241 17.56 -3.26 22.96
C PRO A 241 16.47 -2.88 23.97
N ALA A 242 16.69 -1.79 24.70
CA ALA A 242 15.65 -1.17 25.50
C ALA A 242 14.62 -0.53 24.55
N LEU A 243 13.41 -1.09 24.50
CA LEU A 243 12.35 -0.64 23.59
C LEU A 243 11.21 -0.02 24.39
N SER A 244 10.64 1.07 23.89
CA SER A 244 9.40 1.63 24.42
C SER A 244 8.24 0.65 24.19
N LYS A 245 7.08 0.90 24.82
CA LYS A 245 5.87 0.10 24.59
C LYS A 245 5.42 0.11 23.12
N VAL A 246 5.71 1.18 22.38
CA VAL A 246 5.30 1.33 20.97
C VAL A 246 6.29 0.61 20.05
N ASP A 247 7.60 0.66 20.35
CA ASP A 247 8.64 0.08 19.49
C ASP A 247 8.81 -1.43 19.69
N ALA A 248 8.49 -1.93 20.89
CA ALA A 248 8.76 -3.31 21.29
C ALA A 248 8.20 -4.35 20.31
N LYS A 249 6.95 -4.17 19.89
CA LYS A 249 6.26 -5.11 18.99
C LYS A 249 6.82 -5.09 17.56
N PRO A 250 6.88 -3.95 16.85
CA PRO A 250 7.38 -3.91 15.48
C PRO A 250 8.87 -4.33 15.38
N CYS A 251 9.74 -3.86 16.27
CA CYS A 251 11.15 -4.23 16.23
C CYS A 251 11.37 -5.74 16.43
N LYS A 252 10.65 -6.36 17.37
CA LYS A 252 10.69 -7.82 17.58
C LYS A 252 10.15 -8.58 16.38
N ALA A 253 9.05 -8.12 15.78
CA ALA A 253 8.48 -8.75 14.59
C ALA A 253 9.47 -8.75 13.41
N LEU A 254 10.17 -7.64 13.18
CA LEU A 254 11.19 -7.53 12.14
C LEU A 254 12.36 -8.48 12.38
N ARG A 255 12.89 -8.53 13.62
CA ARG A 255 13.99 -9.45 13.98
C ARG A 255 13.59 -10.91 13.83
N ASN A 256 12.39 -11.28 14.29
CA ASN A 256 11.87 -12.66 14.15
C ASN A 256 11.62 -13.02 12.68
N TRP A 257 11.16 -12.09 11.84
CA TRP A 257 11.05 -12.33 10.41
C TRP A 257 12.45 -12.55 9.79
N ALA A 258 13.46 -11.78 10.22
CA ALA A 258 14.81 -11.88 9.67
C ALA A 258 15.50 -13.22 9.99
N THR A 259 15.14 -13.91 11.08
CA THR A 259 15.73 -15.22 11.43
C THR A 259 15.44 -16.30 10.39
N GLN A 260 14.37 -16.17 9.60
CA GLN A 260 14.07 -17.14 8.53
C GLN A 260 15.13 -17.16 7.41
N CYS A 261 15.97 -16.12 7.33
CA CYS A 261 17.06 -16.02 6.35
C CYS A 261 18.34 -16.72 6.83
N TYR A 262 18.31 -17.38 7.98
CA TYR A 262 19.43 -18.09 8.59
C TYR A 262 19.00 -19.52 8.89
N ASP A 263 19.91 -20.47 8.67
CA ASP A 263 19.77 -21.84 9.18
C ASP A 263 20.06 -21.82 10.69
N VAL A 264 19.11 -21.30 11.46
CA VAL A 264 19.10 -21.41 12.91
C VAL A 264 18.41 -22.73 13.26
N SER A 265 19.12 -23.66 13.89
CA SER A 265 18.44 -24.76 14.59
C SER A 265 17.42 -24.18 15.57
N PRO A 266 16.25 -24.80 15.76
CA PRO A 266 15.35 -24.44 16.85
C PRO A 266 16.18 -24.40 18.14
N ARG A 267 16.12 -23.28 18.86
CA ARG A 267 16.92 -23.03 20.06
C ARG A 267 16.68 -24.13 21.11
N ASP A 268 17.57 -25.11 21.11
CA ASP A 268 18.06 -25.80 22.29
C ASP A 268 19.57 -25.53 22.31
N ASP A 269 20.18 -25.35 23.49
CA ASP A 269 21.64 -25.26 23.71
C ASP A 269 22.35 -23.90 23.76
N ILE A 270 21.75 -22.85 24.35
CA ILE A 270 22.55 -21.82 25.07
C ILE A 270 21.98 -21.53 26.47
N ILE A 271 21.54 -22.58 27.16
CA ILE A 271 21.43 -22.60 28.62
C ILE A 271 22.06 -23.91 29.12
N ALA A 272 23.38 -24.00 29.05
CA ALA A 272 24.22 -24.85 29.90
C ALA A 272 25.69 -24.52 29.62
N THR A 273 26.45 -24.27 30.69
CA THR A 273 27.90 -23.98 30.75
C THR A 273 28.29 -22.56 30.27
N ALA A 274 28.85 -21.65 31.07
CA ALA A 274 29.51 -21.70 32.38
C ALA A 274 29.16 -20.44 33.20
#